data_AF-A0A533RMM7-F1
#
_entry.id   AF-A0A533RMM7-F1
#
_cell.length_a   1.000
_cell.length_b   1.000
_cell.length_c   1.000
_cell.angle_alpha   90.00
_cell.angle_beta   90.00
_cell.angle_gamma   90.00
#
_symmetry.space_group_name_H-M   'P 1'
#
loop_
_entity.id
_entity.type
_entity.pdbx_description
1 polymer ?
#
loop_
_entity_poly.entity_id
_entity_poly.type
_entity_poly.pdbx_seq_one_letter_code
_entity_poly.pdbx_strand_id
1 'polypeptide(L)'
;MDLTAPFEGYLKVAPKVTVKGDTATIEARDVYYKEMNEAVRAAVGSGAKSVVIRDVNGQRYIGTGIKAPGVRIEVHGTPGNDLAMFMDGPVVEVFGNAQDGVGNTMNAGKVIVHGDAGDVLGYGMRGGRVFVRGDVGYRVGIHMKAYEGNVPVMVCGGKARDFFGEYMAGGLLVLLGMFGGQEGPLVGGYCGAGMHGGTIYLRGEVESWQVGKECGIFTATDEDLAELTPVLEEYCADLDVDIAEVLSAPFTKLVPVSHRPYGKLYAY
;
A
#
# COMPACT_ATOMS: atom_id res chain seq x y z
N MET A 1 -36.70 5.29 -3.90
CA MET A 1 -35.91 4.61 -2.87
C MET A 1 -36.56 5.00 -1.55
N ASP A 2 -37.17 4.04 -0.86
CA ASP A 2 -37.88 4.31 0.39
C ASP A 2 -36.85 4.46 1.51
N LEU A 3 -36.73 5.66 2.07
CA LEU A 3 -35.78 6.00 3.14
C LEU A 3 -36.29 5.60 4.54
N THR A 4 -37.44 4.94 4.63
CA THR A 4 -38.10 4.58 5.90
C THR A 4 -37.90 3.11 6.31
N ALA A 5 -37.41 2.26 5.41
CA ALA A 5 -37.00 0.91 5.77
C ALA A 5 -35.66 0.96 6.52
N PRO A 6 -35.48 0.21 7.64
CA PRO A 6 -34.17 0.08 8.25
C PRO A 6 -33.19 -0.44 7.21
N PHE A 7 -31.98 0.11 7.19
CA PHE A 7 -30.90 -0.47 6.42
C PHE A 7 -30.72 -1.91 6.88
N GLU A 8 -31.05 -2.89 6.04
CA GLU A 8 -30.54 -4.24 6.24
C GLU A 8 -29.02 -4.10 6.14
N GLY A 9 -28.35 -4.28 7.28
CA GLY A 9 -26.89 -4.38 7.29
C GLY A 9 -26.43 -5.55 6.43
N TYR A 10 -25.13 -5.82 6.42
CA TYR A 10 -24.57 -6.88 5.61
C TYR A 10 -25.29 -8.25 5.80
N LEU A 11 -25.71 -8.83 4.69
CA LEU A 11 -26.33 -10.15 4.59
C LEU A 11 -25.26 -11.24 4.71
N LYS A 12 -25.46 -12.18 5.64
CA LYS A 12 -24.62 -13.37 5.82
C LYS A 12 -25.03 -14.47 4.85
N VAL A 13 -24.90 -14.18 3.56
CA VAL A 13 -25.27 -15.08 2.47
C VAL A 13 -24.12 -15.17 1.49
N ALA A 14 -24.03 -16.30 0.78
CA ALA A 14 -23.04 -16.43 -0.28
C ALA A 14 -23.31 -15.38 -1.38
N PRO A 15 -22.27 -14.66 -1.85
CA PRO A 15 -22.45 -13.73 -2.96
C PRO A 15 -22.83 -14.48 -4.23
N LYS A 16 -23.44 -13.75 -5.17
CA LYS A 16 -23.58 -14.26 -6.55
C LYS A 16 -22.19 -14.35 -7.18
N VAL A 17 -21.86 -15.53 -7.71
CA VAL A 17 -20.61 -15.77 -8.45
C VAL A 17 -20.92 -16.23 -9.87
N THR A 18 -20.29 -15.62 -10.86
CA THR A 18 -20.38 -16.03 -12.27
C THR A 18 -18.98 -16.36 -12.79
N VAL A 19 -18.81 -17.53 -13.42
CA VAL A 19 -17.52 -17.95 -13.97
C VAL A 19 -17.59 -17.97 -15.49
N LYS A 20 -16.60 -17.34 -16.15
CA LYS A 20 -16.44 -17.36 -17.61
C LYS A 20 -14.96 -17.57 -17.93
N GLY A 21 -14.64 -18.72 -18.52
CA GLY A 21 -13.25 -19.10 -18.75
C GLY A 21 -12.48 -19.23 -17.44
N ASP A 22 -11.36 -18.52 -17.33
CA ASP A 22 -10.51 -18.44 -16.13
C ASP A 22 -10.88 -17.29 -15.18
N THR A 23 -11.97 -16.59 -15.44
CA THR A 23 -12.40 -15.41 -14.68
C THR A 23 -13.63 -15.72 -13.83
N ALA A 24 -13.56 -15.40 -12.54
CA ALA A 24 -14.70 -15.43 -11.62
C ALA A 24 -15.13 -13.99 -11.26
N THR A 25 -16.41 -13.66 -11.43
CA THR A 25 -16.99 -12.38 -11.03
C THR A 25 -17.87 -12.57 -9.80
N ILE A 26 -17.65 -11.76 -8.77
CA ILE A 26 -18.31 -11.82 -7.45
C ILE A 26 -19.01 -10.49 -7.17
N GLU A 27 -20.31 -10.54 -6.88
CA GLU A 27 -21.10 -9.36 -6.51
C GLU A 27 -21.06 -9.14 -4.99
N ALA A 28 -20.46 -8.03 -4.53
CA ALA A 28 -20.24 -7.77 -3.10
C ALA A 28 -21.34 -6.93 -2.43
N ARG A 29 -22.26 -6.33 -3.22
CA ARG A 29 -23.32 -5.47 -2.68
C ARG A 29 -24.11 -6.19 -1.59
N ASP A 30 -24.22 -5.55 -0.43
CA ASP A 30 -24.92 -6.03 0.76
C ASP A 30 -24.38 -7.37 1.32
N VAL A 31 -23.26 -7.91 0.84
CA VAL A 31 -22.69 -9.17 1.32
C VAL A 31 -21.74 -8.93 2.49
N TYR A 32 -21.88 -9.72 3.55
CA TYR A 32 -20.97 -9.69 4.70
C TYR A 32 -19.56 -10.13 4.29
N TYR A 33 -18.56 -9.45 4.83
CA TYR A 33 -17.19 -9.55 4.32
C TYR A 33 -16.67 -10.99 4.36
N LYS A 34 -17.12 -11.81 5.30
CA LYS A 34 -16.65 -13.17 5.48
C LYS A 34 -17.07 -14.06 4.31
N GLU A 35 -18.33 -14.02 3.91
CA GLU A 35 -18.90 -14.81 2.82
C GLU A 35 -18.31 -14.37 1.47
N MET A 36 -18.10 -13.06 1.29
CA MET A 36 -17.38 -12.55 0.12
C MET A 36 -15.94 -13.09 0.07
N ASN A 37 -15.24 -13.07 1.21
CA ASN A 37 -13.89 -13.60 1.33
C ASN A 37 -13.78 -15.11 1.06
N GLU A 38 -14.75 -15.88 1.53
CA GLU A 38 -14.86 -17.32 1.24
C GLU A 38 -15.07 -17.56 -0.26
N ALA A 39 -15.90 -16.76 -0.92
CA ALA A 39 -16.10 -16.84 -2.37
C ALA A 39 -14.83 -16.52 -3.17
N VAL A 40 -14.06 -15.50 -2.78
CA VAL A 40 -12.77 -15.18 -3.41
C VAL A 40 -11.81 -16.36 -3.27
N ARG A 41 -11.69 -16.94 -2.07
CA ARG A 41 -10.81 -18.11 -1.83
C ARG A 41 -11.27 -19.33 -2.62
N ALA A 42 -12.57 -19.58 -2.69
CA ALA A 42 -13.14 -20.67 -3.46
C ALA A 42 -12.87 -20.51 -4.97
N ALA A 43 -13.00 -19.30 -5.52
CA ALA A 43 -12.71 -19.00 -6.91
C ALA A 43 -11.23 -19.26 -7.25
N VAL A 44 -10.30 -18.73 -6.44
CA VAL A 44 -8.86 -18.97 -6.60
C VAL A 44 -8.52 -20.45 -6.45
N GLY A 45 -9.06 -21.12 -5.43
CA GLY A 45 -8.85 -22.55 -5.18
C GLY A 45 -9.40 -23.45 -6.30
N SER A 46 -10.40 -22.96 -7.03
CA SER A 46 -10.98 -23.64 -8.21
C SER A 46 -10.23 -23.33 -9.51
N GLY A 47 -9.12 -22.59 -9.44
CA GLY A 47 -8.22 -22.35 -10.57
C GLY A 47 -8.46 -21.05 -11.35
N ALA A 48 -9.31 -20.15 -10.86
CA ALA A 48 -9.48 -18.83 -11.48
C ALA A 48 -8.13 -18.08 -11.53
N LYS A 49 -7.83 -17.48 -12.69
CA LYS A 49 -6.65 -16.62 -12.89
C LYS A 49 -6.99 -15.14 -12.70
N SER A 50 -8.25 -14.77 -12.93
CA SER A 50 -8.79 -13.46 -12.61
C SER A 50 -10.00 -13.58 -11.70
N VAL A 51 -10.05 -12.73 -10.67
CA VAL A 51 -11.21 -12.58 -9.79
C VAL A 51 -11.64 -11.12 -9.82
N VAL A 52 -12.85 -10.84 -10.27
CA VAL A 52 -13.41 -9.48 -10.33
C VAL A 52 -14.47 -9.34 -9.25
N ILE A 53 -14.28 -8.42 -8.32
CA ILE A 53 -15.22 -8.15 -7.22
C ILE A 53 -15.89 -6.79 -7.48
N ARG A 54 -17.22 -6.78 -7.57
CA ARG A 54 -18.02 -5.59 -7.89
C ARG A 54 -18.76 -5.04 -6.68
N ASP A 55 -19.05 -3.74 -6.69
CA ASP A 55 -19.84 -3.04 -5.69
C ASP A 55 -19.27 -3.21 -4.25
N VAL A 56 -17.95 -3.14 -4.12
CA VAL A 56 -17.28 -3.24 -2.82
C VAL A 56 -17.49 -1.95 -2.03
N ASN A 57 -17.99 -2.07 -0.80
CA ASN A 57 -18.28 -0.95 0.09
C ASN A 57 -17.95 -1.32 1.55
N GLY A 58 -16.66 -1.39 1.85
CA GLY A 58 -16.14 -1.63 3.19
C GLY A 58 -15.97 -3.09 3.59
N GLN A 59 -16.13 -4.05 2.67
CA GLN A 59 -15.80 -5.45 2.98
C GLN A 59 -14.29 -5.59 3.28
N ARG A 60 -13.99 -6.04 4.50
CA ARG A 60 -12.63 -6.16 5.04
C ARG A 60 -11.92 -7.41 4.54
N TYR A 61 -10.59 -7.44 4.65
CA TYR A 61 -9.75 -8.64 4.46
C TYR A 61 -9.75 -9.24 3.05
N ILE A 62 -10.17 -8.50 2.02
CA ILE A 62 -10.11 -8.96 0.63
C ILE A 62 -8.66 -9.34 0.30
N GLY A 63 -8.44 -10.51 -0.29
CA GLY A 63 -7.09 -10.98 -0.64
C GLY A 63 -6.26 -11.51 0.53
N THR A 64 -6.75 -11.45 1.77
CA THR A 64 -5.96 -11.81 2.96
C THR A 64 -5.51 -13.28 2.93
N GLY A 65 -4.21 -13.52 3.08
CA GLY A 65 -3.61 -14.85 3.17
C GLY A 65 -3.67 -15.68 1.89
N ILE A 66 -4.08 -15.08 0.75
CA ILE A 66 -4.09 -15.78 -0.53
C ILE A 66 -2.65 -15.96 -1.01
N LYS A 67 -2.30 -17.22 -1.31
CA LYS A 67 -0.99 -17.64 -1.83
C LYS A 67 -1.14 -18.18 -3.24
N ALA A 68 -1.22 -17.28 -4.22
CA ALA A 68 -1.48 -17.66 -5.60
C ALA A 68 -0.75 -16.73 -6.58
N PRO A 69 0.56 -16.95 -6.82
CA PRO A 69 1.30 -16.22 -7.83
C PRO A 69 0.62 -16.34 -9.21
N GLY A 70 0.52 -15.22 -9.93
CA GLY A 70 -0.10 -15.15 -11.25
C GLY A 70 -1.63 -15.04 -11.24
N VAL A 71 -2.27 -14.91 -10.07
CA VAL A 71 -3.69 -14.54 -9.95
C VAL A 71 -3.81 -13.02 -9.85
N ARG A 72 -4.76 -12.44 -10.61
CA ARG A 72 -5.19 -11.04 -10.47
C ARG A 72 -6.53 -10.96 -9.76
N ILE A 73 -6.67 -10.04 -8.81
CA ILE A 73 -7.90 -9.73 -8.10
C ILE A 73 -8.22 -8.26 -8.34
N GLU A 74 -9.31 -7.98 -9.04
CA GLU A 74 -9.81 -6.65 -9.32
C GLU A 74 -10.92 -6.30 -8.32
N VAL A 75 -10.81 -5.13 -7.70
CA VAL A 75 -11.72 -4.64 -6.66
C VAL A 75 -12.35 -3.34 -7.15
N HIS A 76 -13.62 -3.39 -7.54
CA HIS A 76 -14.38 -2.22 -7.95
C HIS A 76 -15.18 -1.66 -6.77
N GLY A 77 -14.77 -0.50 -6.28
CA GLY A 77 -15.32 0.14 -5.08
C GLY A 77 -14.24 0.38 -4.03
N THR A 78 -14.64 0.45 -2.76
CA THR A 78 -13.75 0.74 -1.63
C THR A 78 -13.65 -0.48 -0.72
N PRO A 79 -12.56 -1.27 -0.75
CA PRO A 79 -12.32 -2.32 0.22
C PRO A 79 -12.20 -1.74 1.63
N GLY A 80 -12.67 -2.52 2.60
CA GLY A 80 -12.46 -2.22 4.01
C GLY A 80 -11.05 -2.55 4.47
N ASN A 81 -10.83 -2.43 5.78
CA ASN A 81 -9.52 -2.61 6.40
C ASN A 81 -8.84 -3.96 6.05
N ASP A 82 -7.51 -3.93 6.08
CA ASP A 82 -6.61 -5.08 5.93
C ASP A 82 -6.72 -5.81 4.57
N LEU A 83 -6.98 -5.07 3.49
CA LEU A 83 -6.83 -5.55 2.12
C LEU A 83 -5.42 -6.15 1.92
N ALA A 84 -5.34 -7.33 1.31
CA ALA A 84 -4.09 -8.04 1.01
C ALA A 84 -3.21 -8.35 2.24
N MET A 85 -3.79 -8.36 3.46
CA MET A 85 -3.04 -8.74 4.65
C MET A 85 -2.48 -10.18 4.54
N PHE A 86 -1.23 -10.45 4.90
CA PHE A 86 -0.57 -11.76 4.75
C PHE A 86 -0.53 -12.31 3.30
N MET A 87 -0.79 -11.49 2.27
CA MET A 87 -0.80 -11.94 0.89
C MET A 87 0.60 -12.37 0.41
N ASP A 88 0.65 -13.38 -0.45
CA ASP A 88 1.89 -13.98 -0.96
C ASP A 88 1.76 -14.37 -2.43
N GLY A 89 1.96 -13.39 -3.32
CA GLY A 89 2.11 -13.61 -4.76
C GLY A 89 1.06 -12.96 -5.70
N PRO A 90 -0.25 -12.89 -5.37
CA PRO A 90 -1.23 -12.29 -6.25
C PRO A 90 -0.98 -10.81 -6.58
N VAL A 91 -1.64 -10.33 -7.63
CA VAL A 91 -1.82 -8.89 -7.89
C VAL A 91 -3.23 -8.49 -7.49
N VAL A 92 -3.37 -7.49 -6.62
CA VAL A 92 -4.66 -6.90 -6.24
C VAL A 92 -4.71 -5.48 -6.78
N GLU A 93 -5.74 -5.14 -7.54
CA GLU A 93 -5.94 -3.80 -8.08
C GLU A 93 -7.28 -3.24 -7.61
N VAL A 94 -7.26 -2.04 -7.05
CA VAL A 94 -8.42 -1.34 -6.50
C VAL A 94 -8.76 -0.15 -7.38
N PHE A 95 -9.93 -0.21 -8.02
CA PHE A 95 -10.50 0.87 -8.83
C PHE A 95 -11.30 1.83 -7.95
N GLY A 96 -10.60 2.49 -7.03
CA GLY A 96 -11.18 3.38 -6.02
C GLY A 96 -10.19 3.65 -4.88
N ASN A 97 -10.71 4.12 -3.74
CA ASN A 97 -9.96 4.29 -2.51
C ASN A 97 -9.86 2.97 -1.73
N ALA A 98 -8.94 2.86 -0.79
CA ALA A 98 -8.85 1.76 0.16
C ALA A 98 -8.78 2.28 1.61
N GLN A 99 -9.34 1.52 2.56
CA GLN A 99 -9.26 1.86 3.99
C GLN A 99 -7.90 1.44 4.61
N ASP A 100 -7.83 1.37 5.94
CA ASP A 100 -6.59 1.19 6.68
C ASP A 100 -5.97 -0.21 6.52
N GLY A 101 -4.66 -0.32 6.71
CA GLY A 101 -3.96 -1.61 6.83
C GLY A 101 -3.79 -2.38 5.52
N VAL A 102 -3.96 -1.72 4.37
CA VAL A 102 -3.66 -2.33 3.06
C VAL A 102 -2.23 -2.87 3.05
N GLY A 103 -2.03 -4.13 2.63
CA GLY A 103 -0.72 -4.76 2.57
C GLY A 103 -0.10 -5.11 3.94
N ASN A 104 -0.89 -5.13 5.01
CA ASN A 104 -0.42 -5.51 6.35
C ASN A 104 0.24 -6.90 6.33
N THR A 105 1.51 -6.97 6.74
CA THR A 105 2.30 -8.20 6.79
C THR A 105 2.32 -8.96 5.45
N MET A 106 2.22 -8.23 4.33
CA MET A 106 2.33 -8.80 3.00
C MET A 106 3.76 -9.31 2.74
N ASN A 107 3.87 -10.51 2.15
CA ASN A 107 5.14 -11.19 1.89
C ASN A 107 5.60 -11.04 0.44
N ALA A 108 4.67 -11.13 -0.53
CA ALA A 108 4.96 -11.01 -1.95
C ALA A 108 3.70 -10.64 -2.73
N GLY A 109 3.86 -10.31 -4.01
CA GLY A 109 2.79 -9.87 -4.89
C GLY A 109 2.79 -8.35 -5.08
N LYS A 110 1.68 -7.82 -5.58
CA LYS A 110 1.52 -6.39 -5.84
C LYS A 110 0.12 -5.90 -5.48
N VAL A 111 0.03 -4.72 -4.88
CA VAL A 111 -1.23 -3.99 -4.64
C VAL A 111 -1.18 -2.67 -5.38
N ILE A 112 -2.21 -2.35 -6.16
CA ILE A 112 -2.36 -1.09 -6.92
C ILE A 112 -3.66 -0.43 -6.47
N VAL A 113 -3.61 0.83 -6.05
CA VAL A 113 -4.78 1.61 -5.62
C VAL A 113 -4.87 2.87 -6.46
N HIS A 114 -5.95 2.99 -7.24
CA HIS A 114 -6.18 4.13 -8.14
C HIS A 114 -6.62 5.42 -7.43
N GLY A 115 -7.07 5.32 -6.18
CA GLY A 115 -7.44 6.46 -5.32
C GLY A 115 -6.49 6.64 -4.14
N ASP A 116 -7.07 7.02 -2.99
CA ASP A 116 -6.36 7.23 -1.72
C ASP A 116 -6.32 5.93 -0.88
N ALA A 117 -5.39 5.85 0.07
CA ALA A 117 -5.33 4.77 1.05
C ALA A 117 -5.28 5.29 2.50
N GLY A 118 -5.88 4.53 3.42
CA GLY A 118 -5.98 4.90 4.83
C GLY A 118 -4.67 4.78 5.62
N ASP A 119 -4.82 4.68 6.94
CA ASP A 119 -3.72 4.60 7.89
C ASP A 119 -3.02 3.24 7.83
N VAL A 120 -1.81 3.18 8.38
CA VAL A 120 -1.01 1.95 8.59
C VAL A 120 -0.86 1.07 7.34
N LEU A 121 -0.92 1.70 6.15
CA LEU A 121 -0.58 1.10 4.86
C LEU A 121 0.79 0.43 4.94
N GLY A 122 0.89 -0.85 4.55
CA GLY A 122 2.13 -1.61 4.56
C GLY A 122 2.64 -1.99 5.96
N TYR A 123 1.78 -2.00 6.99
CA TYR A 123 2.18 -2.37 8.36
C TYR A 123 2.90 -3.72 8.39
N GLY A 124 4.19 -3.73 8.77
CA GLY A 124 4.95 -4.97 8.92
C GLY A 124 5.19 -5.73 7.62
N MET A 125 5.03 -5.07 6.46
CA MET A 125 5.29 -5.64 5.15
C MET A 125 6.74 -6.15 5.04
N ARG A 126 6.93 -7.31 4.40
CA ARG A 126 8.22 -8.02 4.30
C ARG A 126 8.71 -8.22 2.87
N GLY A 127 7.83 -8.09 1.89
CA GLY A 127 8.16 -8.12 0.47
C GLY A 127 6.95 -7.76 -0.39
N GLY A 128 7.16 -7.71 -1.71
CA GLY A 128 6.14 -7.29 -2.66
C GLY A 128 6.12 -5.78 -2.90
N ARG A 129 5.09 -5.31 -3.59
CA ARG A 129 4.91 -3.91 -4.01
C ARG A 129 3.55 -3.36 -3.63
N VAL A 130 3.49 -2.11 -3.18
CA VAL A 130 2.23 -1.38 -2.96
C VAL A 130 2.32 -0.01 -3.63
N PHE A 131 1.47 0.25 -4.61
CA PHE A 131 1.40 1.50 -5.34
C PHE A 131 0.05 2.16 -5.09
N VAL A 132 0.06 3.40 -4.62
CA VAL A 132 -1.14 4.20 -4.35
C VAL A 132 -1.04 5.48 -5.16
N ARG A 133 -2.06 5.79 -5.96
CA ARG A 133 -2.07 7.01 -6.78
C ARG A 133 -2.21 8.26 -5.93
N GLY A 134 -3.13 8.27 -4.98
CA GLY A 134 -3.51 9.45 -4.21
C GLY A 134 -2.78 9.60 -2.88
N ASP A 135 -3.46 10.25 -1.94
CA ASP A 135 -2.97 10.52 -0.59
C ASP A 135 -2.98 9.25 0.27
N VAL A 136 -2.16 9.28 1.32
CA VAL A 136 -2.05 8.21 2.32
C VAL A 136 -2.13 8.75 3.75
N GLY A 137 -2.60 7.90 4.66
CA GLY A 137 -2.85 8.26 6.05
C GLY A 137 -1.59 8.37 6.93
N TYR A 138 -1.80 8.09 8.23
CA TYR A 138 -0.76 8.05 9.26
C TYR A 138 0.00 6.73 9.26
N ARG A 139 1.26 6.74 9.73
CA ARG A 139 2.04 5.51 10.02
C ARG A 139 2.23 4.57 8.83
N VAL A 140 2.30 5.14 7.62
CA VAL A 140 2.56 4.37 6.40
C VAL A 140 3.94 3.73 6.48
N GLY A 141 4.03 2.45 6.14
CA GLY A 141 5.27 1.67 6.18
C GLY A 141 5.75 1.34 7.61
N ILE A 142 4.89 1.48 8.62
CA ILE A 142 5.28 1.21 10.00
C ILE A 142 5.79 -0.23 10.15
N HIS A 143 6.96 -0.40 10.77
CA HIS A 143 7.61 -1.71 10.96
C HIS A 143 7.88 -2.51 9.68
N MET A 144 7.91 -1.89 8.50
CA MET A 144 8.33 -2.53 7.25
C MET A 144 9.77 -3.06 7.35
N LYS A 145 10.05 -4.28 6.85
CA LYS A 145 11.36 -4.94 7.03
C LYS A 145 11.80 -5.64 5.76
N ALA A 146 13.09 -5.58 5.46
CA ALA A 146 13.71 -6.42 4.44
C ALA A 146 14.51 -7.55 5.09
N TYR A 147 14.55 -8.70 4.43
CA TYR A 147 15.40 -9.82 4.84
C TYR A 147 15.91 -10.57 3.60
N GLU A 148 17.23 -10.67 3.47
CA GLU A 148 17.90 -11.25 2.29
C GLU A 148 17.37 -10.65 0.98
N GLY A 149 16.83 -11.47 0.07
CA GLY A 149 16.25 -11.00 -1.19
C GLY A 149 14.83 -10.43 -1.09
N ASN A 150 14.19 -10.50 0.08
CA ASN A 150 12.84 -9.99 0.27
C ASN A 150 12.90 -8.52 0.67
N VAL A 151 12.62 -7.64 -0.31
CA VAL A 151 12.63 -6.19 -0.15
C VAL A 151 11.23 -5.67 -0.46
N PRO A 152 10.48 -5.17 0.54
CA PRO A 152 9.19 -4.54 0.29
C PRO A 152 9.41 -3.15 -0.33
N VAL A 153 8.53 -2.77 -1.25
CA VAL A 153 8.60 -1.49 -1.97
C VAL A 153 7.23 -0.82 -1.96
N MET A 154 7.17 0.47 -1.65
CA MET A 154 5.93 1.25 -1.74
C MET A 154 6.14 2.60 -2.39
N VAL A 155 5.22 3.00 -3.27
CA VAL A 155 5.18 4.32 -3.91
C VAL A 155 3.80 4.93 -3.71
N CYS A 156 3.76 6.11 -3.11
CA CYS A 156 2.54 6.87 -2.83
C CYS A 156 2.58 8.17 -3.63
N GLY A 157 1.61 8.36 -4.52
CA GLY A 157 1.57 9.47 -5.47
C GLY A 157 1.18 10.80 -4.84
N GLY A 158 0.43 10.80 -3.75
CA GLY A 158 0.05 11.98 -3.01
C GLY A 158 0.93 12.26 -1.80
N LYS A 159 0.32 12.84 -0.77
CA LYS A 159 0.97 13.24 0.48
C LYS A 159 0.70 12.25 1.60
N ALA A 160 1.51 12.31 2.64
CA ALA A 160 1.36 11.48 3.83
C ALA A 160 1.14 12.34 5.08
N ARG A 161 0.50 11.76 6.09
CA ARG A 161 0.41 12.36 7.43
C ARG A 161 1.65 12.02 8.26
N ASP A 162 1.54 12.11 9.58
CA ASP A 162 2.66 11.88 10.49
C ASP A 162 3.12 10.41 10.48
N PHE A 163 4.37 10.19 10.91
CA PHE A 163 4.96 8.86 11.14
C PHE A 163 5.18 8.03 9.86
N PHE A 164 5.37 8.67 8.71
CA PHE A 164 5.74 7.97 7.47
C PHE A 164 7.09 7.26 7.62
N GLY A 165 7.12 5.93 7.50
CA GLY A 165 8.31 5.10 7.69
C GLY A 165 8.70 4.83 9.15
N GLU A 166 7.76 4.99 10.10
CA GLU A 166 8.04 4.77 11.53
C GLU A 166 8.54 3.34 11.81
N TYR A 167 9.63 3.19 12.55
CA TYR A 167 10.22 1.89 12.90
C TYR A 167 10.56 0.95 11.73
N MET A 168 10.70 1.45 10.50
CA MET A 168 11.09 0.59 9.37
C MET A 168 12.54 0.10 9.54
N ALA A 169 12.78 -1.15 9.19
CA ALA A 169 14.06 -1.85 9.31
C ALA A 169 14.57 -2.39 7.96
N GLY A 170 14.00 -1.92 6.85
CA GLY A 170 14.36 -2.29 5.49
C GLY A 170 13.24 -1.97 4.51
N GLY A 171 13.54 -2.07 3.21
CA GLY A 171 12.60 -1.74 2.14
C GLY A 171 12.79 -0.33 1.58
N LEU A 172 11.93 0.01 0.62
CA LEU A 172 11.92 1.28 -0.10
C LEU A 172 10.55 1.94 0.02
N LEU A 173 10.52 3.17 0.54
CA LEU A 173 9.31 4.01 0.54
C LEU A 173 9.53 5.23 -0.35
N VAL A 174 8.54 5.58 -1.15
CA VAL A 174 8.57 6.76 -2.03
C VAL A 174 7.29 7.56 -1.86
N LEU A 175 7.41 8.88 -1.70
CA LEU A 175 6.28 9.81 -1.58
C LEU A 175 6.43 10.94 -2.59
N LEU A 176 5.46 11.07 -3.51
CA LEU A 176 5.57 11.96 -4.67
C LEU A 176 4.91 13.33 -4.47
N GLY A 177 3.82 13.41 -3.69
CA GLY A 177 3.08 14.65 -3.45
C GLY A 177 2.48 15.30 -4.70
N MET A 178 2.24 14.53 -5.76
CA MET A 178 1.76 14.99 -7.06
C MET A 178 0.24 14.91 -7.21
N PHE A 179 -0.40 13.98 -6.50
CA PHE A 179 -1.83 13.68 -6.64
C PHE A 179 -2.54 13.74 -5.28
N GLY A 180 -3.87 13.67 -5.30
CA GLY A 180 -4.69 13.76 -4.08
C GLY A 180 -5.22 15.17 -3.81
N GLY A 181 -5.84 15.33 -2.64
CA GLY A 181 -6.52 16.56 -2.20
C GLY A 181 -6.07 17.05 -0.82
N GLN A 182 -5.12 16.37 -0.18
CA GLN A 182 -4.63 16.74 1.13
C GLN A 182 -3.89 18.09 1.10
N GLU A 183 -4.39 19.03 1.89
CA GLU A 183 -3.67 20.28 2.17
C GLU A 183 -2.48 20.06 3.12
N GLY A 184 -1.51 20.97 3.05
CA GLY A 184 -0.33 20.95 3.91
C GLY A 184 0.93 20.37 3.25
N PRO A 185 1.96 20.06 4.06
CA PRO A 185 3.28 19.64 3.57
C PRO A 185 3.24 18.27 2.90
N LEU A 186 4.30 17.94 2.15
CA LEU A 186 4.49 16.63 1.50
C LEU A 186 4.31 15.46 2.48
N VAL A 187 4.87 15.59 3.67
CA VAL A 187 4.78 14.61 4.76
C VAL A 187 4.53 15.34 6.09
N GLY A 188 3.85 14.67 7.02
CA GLY A 188 3.67 15.17 8.39
C GLY A 188 4.96 15.13 9.23
N GLY A 189 4.79 15.23 10.55
CA GLY A 189 5.88 15.12 11.52
C GLY A 189 6.35 13.67 11.72
N TYR A 190 7.54 13.52 12.33
CA TYR A 190 8.11 12.24 12.72
C TYR A 190 8.35 11.24 11.56
N CYS A 191 8.58 11.73 10.35
CA CYS A 191 8.97 10.89 9.20
C CYS A 191 10.28 10.15 9.51
N GLY A 192 10.27 8.82 9.37
CA GLY A 192 11.41 7.96 9.70
C GLY A 192 11.73 7.87 11.19
N ALA A 193 10.86 8.33 12.09
CA ALA A 193 11.10 8.14 13.53
C ALA A 193 11.25 6.65 13.86
N GLY A 194 12.29 6.28 14.60
CA GLY A 194 12.52 4.86 14.89
C GLY A 194 13.16 4.07 13.74
N MET A 195 13.53 4.68 12.61
CA MET A 195 14.09 3.97 11.45
C MET A 195 15.42 3.27 11.78
N HIS A 196 15.53 1.97 11.46
CA HIS A 196 16.71 1.13 11.65
C HIS A 196 17.36 0.71 10.32
N GLY A 197 16.62 0.75 9.21
CA GLY A 197 17.08 0.31 7.90
C GLY A 197 16.12 0.65 6.78
N GLY A 198 16.59 0.50 5.53
CA GLY A 198 15.87 0.85 4.31
C GLY A 198 16.09 2.30 3.88
N THR A 199 15.31 2.75 2.90
CA THR A 199 15.43 4.08 2.30
C THR A 199 14.06 4.70 2.08
N ILE A 200 13.94 5.99 2.38
CA ILE A 200 12.76 6.80 2.04
C ILE A 200 13.19 7.85 1.01
N TYR A 201 12.45 7.97 -0.10
CA TYR A 201 12.57 9.08 -1.05
C TYR A 201 11.33 9.96 -1.02
N LEU A 202 11.53 11.27 -0.97
CA LEU A 202 10.50 12.29 -0.97
C LEU A 202 10.73 13.19 -2.18
N ARG A 203 9.75 13.33 -3.07
CA ARG A 203 9.85 14.22 -4.24
C ARG A 203 9.68 15.67 -3.79
N GLY A 204 10.80 16.35 -3.54
CA GLY A 204 10.86 17.70 -2.97
C GLY A 204 11.72 17.75 -1.72
N GLU A 205 11.54 18.81 -0.93
CA GLU A 205 12.31 19.08 0.29
C GLU A 205 11.51 18.76 1.55
N VAL A 206 12.21 18.53 2.66
CA VAL A 206 11.63 18.41 4.01
C VAL A 206 12.42 19.20 5.02
N GLU A 207 11.71 19.70 6.03
CA GLU A 207 12.32 20.40 7.14
C GLU A 207 12.83 19.43 8.20
N SER A 208 13.93 19.80 8.87
CA SER A 208 14.56 18.94 9.89
C SER A 208 13.63 18.58 11.05
N TRP A 209 12.65 19.43 11.38
CA TRP A 209 11.68 19.15 12.44
C TRP A 209 10.64 18.08 12.05
N GLN A 210 10.44 17.83 10.76
CA GLN A 210 9.53 16.79 10.27
C GLN A 210 10.15 15.40 10.36
N VAL A 211 11.47 15.30 10.45
CA VAL A 211 12.22 14.05 10.31
C VAL A 211 12.67 13.54 11.68
N GLY A 212 12.63 12.21 11.86
CA GLY A 212 13.17 11.54 13.03
C GLY A 212 14.64 11.87 13.22
N LYS A 213 15.09 12.07 14.47
CA LYS A 213 16.45 12.53 14.80
C LYS A 213 17.54 11.57 14.32
N GLU A 214 17.16 10.32 14.08
CA GLU A 214 18.02 9.21 13.71
C GLU A 214 18.09 9.00 12.18
N CYS A 215 17.37 9.81 11.41
CA CYS A 215 17.43 9.83 9.95
C CYS A 215 18.33 10.97 9.47
N GLY A 216 19.25 10.64 8.57
CA GLY A 216 20.00 11.63 7.81
C GLY A 216 19.16 12.14 6.64
N ILE A 217 19.29 13.43 6.33
CA ILE A 217 18.61 14.09 5.22
C ILE A 217 19.65 14.38 4.14
N PHE A 218 19.44 13.87 2.94
CA PHE A 218 20.36 14.03 1.80
C PHE A 218 19.59 14.38 0.53
N THR A 219 20.22 15.08 -0.40
CA THR A 219 19.71 15.14 -1.78
C THR A 219 20.04 13.84 -2.48
N ALA A 220 19.07 13.26 -3.19
CA ALA A 220 19.29 12.05 -4.00
C ALA A 220 20.33 12.33 -5.10
N THR A 221 21.27 11.40 -5.25
CA THR A 221 22.30 11.46 -6.29
C THR A 221 21.81 10.88 -7.62
N ASP A 222 22.58 11.03 -8.69
CA ASP A 222 22.29 10.38 -9.97
C ASP A 222 22.27 8.84 -9.84
N GLU A 223 23.09 8.27 -8.96
CA GLU A 223 23.09 6.83 -8.66
C GLU A 223 21.80 6.42 -7.94
N ASP A 224 21.36 7.21 -6.96
CA ASP A 224 20.09 6.99 -6.28
C ASP A 224 18.91 7.04 -7.25
N LEU A 225 18.91 8.00 -8.19
CA LEU A 225 17.88 8.14 -9.20
C LEU A 225 17.91 6.98 -10.21
N ALA A 226 19.09 6.48 -10.58
CA ALA A 226 19.22 5.30 -11.44
C ALA A 226 18.64 4.04 -10.79
N GLU A 227 18.82 3.86 -9.47
CA GLU A 227 18.21 2.76 -8.72
C GLU A 227 16.70 2.94 -8.53
N LEU A 228 16.24 4.17 -8.35
CA LEU A 228 14.83 4.50 -8.10
C LEU A 228 13.98 4.44 -9.37
N THR A 229 14.54 4.79 -10.53
CA THR A 229 13.80 4.94 -11.79
C THR A 229 13.02 3.69 -12.20
N PRO A 230 13.56 2.46 -12.16
CA PRO A 230 12.79 1.25 -12.53
C PRO A 230 11.54 1.03 -11.66
N VAL A 231 11.60 1.43 -10.37
CA VAL A 231 10.46 1.34 -9.46
C VAL A 231 9.40 2.38 -9.83
N LEU A 232 9.83 3.60 -10.17
CA LEU A 232 8.94 4.68 -10.61
C LEU A 232 8.30 4.37 -11.96
N GLU A 233 9.03 3.75 -12.90
CA GLU A 233 8.49 3.30 -14.18
C GLU A 233 7.39 2.24 -13.99
N GLU A 234 7.58 1.30 -13.07
CA GLU A 234 6.55 0.30 -12.74
C GLU A 234 5.30 0.96 -12.15
N TYR A 235 5.47 1.88 -11.19
CA TYR A 235 4.39 2.69 -10.63
C TYR A 235 3.64 3.47 -11.73
N CYS A 236 4.39 4.11 -12.64
CA CYS A 236 3.84 4.91 -13.72
C CYS A 236 3.03 4.06 -14.70
N ALA A 237 3.53 2.86 -15.04
CA ALA A 237 2.83 1.93 -15.93
C ALA A 237 1.54 1.39 -15.31
N ASP A 238 1.52 1.09 -14.01
CA ASP A 238 0.34 0.56 -13.32
C ASP A 238 -0.76 1.61 -13.10
N LEU A 239 -0.39 2.90 -12.95
CA LEU A 239 -1.31 3.97 -12.57
C LEU A 239 -1.53 5.05 -13.65
N ASP A 240 -0.99 4.84 -14.85
CA ASP A 240 -1.08 5.76 -15.99
C ASP A 240 -0.59 7.18 -15.61
N VAL A 241 0.66 7.25 -15.16
CA VAL A 241 1.36 8.49 -14.77
C VAL A 241 2.57 8.70 -15.69
N ASP A 242 2.84 9.94 -16.08
CA ASP A 242 4.03 10.26 -16.88
C ASP A 242 5.28 10.28 -15.99
N ILE A 243 6.26 9.42 -16.30
CA ILE A 243 7.55 9.35 -15.61
C ILE A 243 8.33 10.67 -15.72
N ALA A 244 8.19 11.41 -16.82
CA ALA A 244 8.86 12.69 -16.98
C ALA A 244 8.34 13.73 -15.96
N GLU A 245 7.04 13.71 -15.67
CA GLU A 245 6.47 14.56 -14.62
C GLU A 245 6.97 14.15 -13.23
N VAL A 246 7.06 12.84 -12.96
CA VAL A 246 7.58 12.33 -11.70
C VAL A 246 9.04 12.76 -11.47
N LEU A 247 9.89 12.67 -12.50
CA LEU A 247 11.30 13.01 -12.41
C LEU A 247 11.60 14.51 -12.59
N SER A 248 10.60 15.35 -12.82
CA SER A 248 10.79 16.80 -13.03
C SER A 248 11.18 17.59 -11.79
N ALA A 249 11.22 16.97 -10.60
CA ALA A 249 11.60 17.60 -9.34
C ALA A 249 12.69 16.77 -8.63
N PRO A 250 13.57 17.41 -7.84
CA PRO A 250 14.58 16.70 -7.07
C PRO A 250 13.94 15.83 -5.99
N PHE A 251 14.68 14.81 -5.55
CA PHE A 251 14.28 13.95 -4.44
C PHE A 251 15.16 14.17 -3.22
N THR A 252 14.54 14.26 -2.05
CA THR A 252 15.22 14.10 -0.77
C THR A 252 15.27 12.61 -0.41
N LYS A 253 16.44 12.14 -0.01
CA LYS A 253 16.71 10.79 0.47
C LYS A 253 16.86 10.81 2.00
N LEU A 254 16.13 9.93 2.68
CA LEU A 254 16.29 9.65 4.10
C LEU A 254 16.79 8.22 4.32
N VAL A 255 17.83 8.09 5.14
CA VAL A 255 18.40 6.82 5.59
C VAL A 255 18.80 6.91 7.06
N PRO A 256 18.89 5.81 7.82
CA PRO A 256 19.37 5.85 9.19
C PRO A 256 20.81 6.37 9.25
N VAL A 257 21.13 7.26 10.18
CA VAL A 257 22.48 7.86 10.31
C VAL A 257 23.57 6.87 10.72
N SER A 258 23.21 5.67 11.20
CA SER A 258 24.17 4.62 11.55
C SER A 258 23.53 3.24 11.50
N HIS A 259 24.34 2.18 11.51
CA HIS A 259 23.87 0.79 11.65
C HIS A 259 23.30 0.45 13.04
N ARG A 260 23.55 1.29 14.06
CA ARG A 260 23.00 1.12 15.42
C ARG A 260 22.47 2.46 15.96
N PRO A 261 21.47 3.07 15.32
CA PRO A 261 21.04 4.43 15.65
C PRO A 261 20.55 4.54 17.11
N TYR A 262 20.03 3.44 17.66
CA TYR A 262 19.51 3.38 19.03
C TYR A 262 20.40 2.61 20.02
N GLY A 263 21.65 2.28 19.67
CA GLY A 263 22.52 1.43 20.48
C GLY A 263 22.79 1.96 21.90
N LYS A 264 22.72 3.28 22.10
CA LYS A 264 22.89 3.95 23.41
C LYS A 264 21.58 4.24 24.14
N LEU A 265 20.43 4.05 23.49
CA LEU A 265 19.12 4.37 24.06
C LEU A 265 18.55 3.20 24.88
N TYR A 266 18.85 1.97 24.47
CA TYR A 266 18.27 0.74 25.05
C TYR A 266 19.29 -0.18 25.74
N ALA A 267 20.59 0.13 25.66
CA ALA A 267 21.63 -0.57 26.40
C ALA A 267 22.09 0.33 27.56
N TYR A 268 21.66 -0.02 28.76
CA TYR A 268 22.16 0.52 30.03
C TYR A 268 23.45 -0.19 30.42
#